data_AF-A0A534TMS0-F1
#
_entry.id   AF-A0A534TMS0-F1
#
_cell.length_a   1.000
_cell.length_b   1.000
_cell.length_c   1.000
_cell.angle_alpha   90.00
_cell.angle_beta   90.00
_cell.angle_gamma   90.00
#
_symmetry.space_group_name_H-M   'P 1'
#
loop_
_entity.id
_entity.type
_entity.pdbx_description
1 polymer ?
#
loop_
_entity_poly.entity_id
_entity_poly.type
_entity_poly.pdbx_seq_one_letter_code
_entity_poly.pdbx_strand_id
1 'polypeptide(L)'
;MRIALPLLLLLAGCPEQSGLQCPRNTSLVGEYALTFTADHDAGECIAQTDAGPVPLALNDAGVKGSTLCLATAADGGPQLQLLVPGKGVRTSDLLPDGGFHFVSDPVLGQGTACVCDVNIAETFDGYLLTGAPFALRPDGGLPLVTGVSATLKDRLNDAGPGTDCLCALPCSVTYSVAGAPF
;
A
#
# COMPACT_ATOMS: atom_id res chain seq x y z
N MET A 1 3.20 -57.22 -12.71
CA MET A 1 2.42 -55.96 -12.70
C MET A 1 2.21 -55.52 -11.26
N ARG A 2 3.13 -54.72 -10.72
CA ARG A 2 2.95 -53.93 -9.48
C ARG A 2 3.77 -52.65 -9.64
N ILE A 3 3.04 -51.57 -9.63
CA ILE A 3 3.44 -50.17 -9.84
C ILE A 3 4.08 -49.70 -8.53
N ALA A 4 5.28 -49.13 -8.59
CA ALA A 4 5.90 -48.45 -7.46
C ALA A 4 6.17 -46.99 -7.84
N LEU A 5 5.51 -46.14 -7.06
CA LEU A 5 5.25 -44.71 -7.14
C LEU A 5 6.53 -43.84 -7.26
N PRO A 6 6.56 -42.79 -8.11
CA PRO A 6 7.63 -41.80 -8.07
C PRO A 6 7.35 -40.81 -6.93
N LEU A 7 8.23 -40.77 -5.93
CA LEU A 7 8.19 -39.77 -4.86
C LEU A 7 8.90 -38.49 -5.35
N LEU A 8 8.22 -37.71 -6.17
CA LEU A 8 8.63 -36.35 -6.59
C LEU A 8 7.57 -35.37 -6.09
N LEU A 9 7.50 -35.19 -4.78
CA LEU A 9 6.85 -34.04 -4.17
C LEU A 9 7.85 -32.88 -4.17
N LEU A 10 8.04 -32.28 -5.35
CA LEU A 10 8.59 -30.93 -5.43
C LEU A 10 7.61 -30.02 -4.68
N LEU A 11 8.05 -29.55 -3.52
CA LEU A 11 7.46 -28.40 -2.84
C LEU A 11 7.50 -27.22 -3.82
N ALA A 12 6.44 -27.04 -4.59
CA ALA A 12 6.06 -25.75 -5.12
C ALA A 12 5.68 -24.89 -3.90
N GLY A 13 6.69 -24.37 -3.19
CA GLY A 13 6.50 -23.26 -2.29
C GLY A 13 5.94 -22.14 -3.15
N CYS A 14 4.65 -21.87 -3.01
CA CYS A 14 3.99 -20.77 -3.69
C CYS A 14 4.71 -19.49 -3.24
N PRO A 15 5.46 -18.81 -4.13
CA PRO A 15 6.21 -17.62 -3.73
C PRO A 15 5.28 -16.49 -3.24
N GLU A 16 3.99 -16.56 -3.55
CA GLU A 16 3.00 -15.53 -3.22
C GLU A 16 2.63 -15.44 -1.73
N GLN A 17 2.87 -16.47 -0.91
CA GLN A 17 2.60 -16.40 0.54
C GLN A 17 3.74 -15.75 1.34
N SER A 18 4.94 -15.65 0.75
CA SER A 18 6.12 -15.11 1.46
C SER A 18 6.02 -13.60 1.73
N GLY A 19 5.13 -12.89 1.01
CA GLY A 19 4.96 -11.43 1.13
C GLY A 19 3.97 -10.97 2.19
N LEU A 20 3.22 -11.88 2.83
CA LEU A 20 2.19 -11.57 3.81
C LEU A 20 2.57 -11.92 5.25
N GLN A 21 3.74 -12.54 5.46
CA GLN A 21 4.14 -12.91 6.81
C GLN A 21 4.84 -11.75 7.53
N CYS A 22 4.37 -11.45 8.74
CA CYS A 22 4.96 -10.41 9.57
C CYS A 22 6.47 -10.63 9.80
N PRO A 23 7.30 -9.56 9.76
CA PRO A 23 8.73 -9.66 10.02
C PRO A 23 9.03 -10.24 11.40
N ARG A 24 10.25 -10.76 11.60
CA ARG A 24 10.67 -11.30 12.90
C ARG A 24 10.53 -10.23 14.00
N ASN A 25 10.13 -10.66 15.18
CA ASN A 25 9.90 -9.81 16.37
C ASN A 25 8.73 -8.82 16.23
N THR A 26 7.80 -9.07 15.31
CA THR A 26 6.54 -8.33 15.20
C THR A 26 5.36 -9.27 15.43
N SER A 27 4.22 -8.71 15.83
CA SER A 27 2.98 -9.46 16.05
C SER A 27 1.98 -9.17 14.95
N LEU A 28 1.27 -10.19 14.47
CA LEU A 28 0.20 -10.00 13.48
C LEU A 28 -0.95 -9.20 14.11
N VAL A 29 -1.34 -8.11 13.45
CA VAL A 29 -2.57 -7.38 13.76
C VAL A 29 -3.73 -7.96 12.97
N GLY A 30 -3.50 -8.21 11.68
CA GLY A 30 -4.46 -8.85 10.79
C GLY A 30 -4.01 -8.82 9.34
N GLU A 31 -4.67 -9.62 8.53
CA GLU A 31 -4.57 -9.58 7.07
C GLU A 31 -5.85 -8.91 6.54
N TYR A 32 -5.71 -7.99 5.58
CA TYR A 32 -6.81 -7.16 5.10
C TYR A 32 -6.90 -7.13 3.58
N ALA A 33 -8.14 -7.24 3.09
CA ALA A 33 -8.50 -6.88 1.73
C ALA A 33 -8.77 -5.37 1.66
N LEU A 34 -7.83 -4.61 1.11
CA LEU A 34 -7.93 -3.16 0.93
C LEU A 34 -8.61 -2.86 -0.39
N THR A 35 -9.80 -2.27 -0.33
CA THR A 35 -10.57 -1.83 -1.50
C THR A 35 -10.24 -0.37 -1.79
N PHE A 36 -9.63 -0.12 -2.95
CA PHE A 36 -9.26 1.21 -3.44
C PHE A 36 -10.36 1.73 -4.36
N THR A 37 -10.93 2.87 -3.99
CA THR A 37 -11.90 3.62 -4.79
C THR A 37 -11.23 4.92 -5.23
N ALA A 38 -11.10 5.12 -6.53
CA ALA A 38 -10.53 6.35 -7.08
C ALA A 38 -11.46 7.53 -6.80
N ASP A 39 -10.94 8.57 -6.15
CA ASP A 39 -11.66 9.81 -5.83
C ASP A 39 -11.11 11.02 -6.58
N HIS A 40 -10.33 10.79 -7.63
CA HIS A 40 -9.73 11.84 -8.43
C HIS A 40 -10.70 12.35 -9.50
N ASP A 41 -10.76 13.68 -9.69
CA ASP A 41 -11.50 14.27 -10.81
C ASP A 41 -10.90 13.86 -12.16
N ALA A 42 -11.72 13.85 -13.21
CA ALA A 42 -11.26 13.70 -14.60
C ALA A 42 -10.41 14.92 -15.00
N GLY A 43 -9.13 14.93 -14.60
CA GLY A 43 -8.25 16.06 -14.81
C GLY A 43 -7.08 16.20 -13.84
N GLU A 44 -7.07 15.50 -12.69
CA GLU A 44 -6.05 15.71 -11.66
C GLU A 44 -4.62 15.35 -12.11
N CYS A 45 -4.49 14.46 -13.09
CA CYS A 45 -3.23 14.10 -13.72
C CYS A 45 -3.45 13.88 -15.23
N ILE A 46 -3.31 14.94 -16.02
CA ILE A 46 -3.40 14.90 -17.49
C ILE A 46 -2.16 15.52 -18.13
N ALA A 47 -1.74 14.99 -19.28
CA ALA A 47 -0.79 15.66 -20.15
C ALA A 47 -1.52 16.29 -21.33
N GLN A 48 -0.99 17.41 -21.81
CA GLN A 48 -1.46 18.05 -23.02
C GLN A 48 -0.64 17.51 -24.20
N THR A 49 -1.29 16.90 -25.18
CA THR A 49 -0.65 16.48 -26.44
C THR A 49 -1.22 17.27 -27.60
N ASP A 50 -0.54 17.29 -28.74
CA ASP A 50 -1.11 17.87 -29.98
C ASP A 50 -2.43 17.21 -30.40
N ALA A 51 -2.71 15.98 -29.92
CA ALA A 51 -3.95 15.25 -30.13
C ALA A 51 -5.02 15.50 -29.05
N GLY A 52 -4.74 16.37 -28.08
CA GLY A 52 -5.62 16.68 -26.93
C GLY A 52 -5.12 16.13 -25.59
N PRO A 53 -5.87 16.35 -24.49
CA PRO A 53 -5.48 15.91 -23.16
C PRO A 53 -5.56 14.39 -23.00
N VAL A 54 -4.55 13.78 -22.38
CA VAL A 54 -4.46 12.34 -22.09
C VAL A 54 -4.24 12.12 -20.60
N PRO A 55 -4.96 11.19 -19.92
CA PRO A 55 -4.73 10.89 -18.51
C PRO A 55 -3.36 10.26 -18.27
N LEU A 56 -2.65 10.73 -17.24
CA LEU A 56 -1.30 10.29 -16.85
C LEU A 56 -1.29 9.14 -15.85
N ALA A 57 -2.38 8.95 -15.12
CA ALA A 57 -2.47 7.94 -14.08
C ALA A 57 -3.17 6.67 -14.59
N LEU A 58 -2.58 5.51 -14.28
CA LEU A 58 -3.31 4.25 -14.26
C LEU A 58 -4.21 4.27 -13.04
N ASN A 59 -5.52 4.27 -13.25
CA ASN A 59 -6.48 4.06 -12.17
C ASN A 59 -6.29 2.63 -11.64
N ASP A 60 -5.56 2.47 -10.54
CA ASP A 60 -5.29 1.17 -9.90
C ASP A 60 -6.36 0.81 -8.86
N ALA A 61 -7.60 1.22 -9.11
CA ALA A 61 -8.75 0.80 -8.32
C ALA A 61 -8.90 -0.72 -8.30
N GLY A 62 -9.44 -1.23 -7.20
CA GLY A 62 -9.64 -2.67 -6.99
C GLY A 62 -9.26 -3.10 -5.59
N VAL A 63 -9.13 -4.41 -5.40
CA VAL A 63 -8.82 -5.00 -4.10
C VAL A 63 -7.37 -5.46 -4.08
N LYS A 64 -6.61 -5.03 -3.07
CA LYS A 64 -5.24 -5.48 -2.81
C LYS A 64 -5.18 -6.17 -1.45
N GLY A 65 -4.45 -7.29 -1.38
CA GLY A 65 -4.15 -7.94 -0.11
C GLY A 65 -3.05 -7.18 0.64
N SER A 66 -3.16 -7.13 1.96
CA SER A 66 -2.15 -6.55 2.82
C SER A 66 -2.08 -7.26 4.16
N THR A 67 -0.93 -7.17 4.81
CA THR A 67 -0.75 -7.60 6.20
C THR A 67 -0.33 -6.40 7.04
N LEU A 68 -0.99 -6.24 8.19
CA LEU A 68 -0.60 -5.26 9.19
C LEU A 68 0.02 -5.99 10.39
N CYS A 69 1.19 -5.52 10.80
CA CYS A 69 1.94 -6.06 11.92
C CYS A 69 2.22 -4.95 12.94
N LEU A 70 2.35 -5.33 14.20
CA LEU A 70 2.73 -4.46 15.30
C LEU A 70 4.18 -4.77 15.73
N ALA A 71 5.00 -3.73 15.73
CA ALA A 71 6.36 -3.72 16.22
C ALA A 71 6.49 -2.72 17.38
N THR A 72 7.68 -2.68 17.98
CA THR A 72 8.07 -1.62 18.91
C THR A 72 9.02 -0.68 18.18
N ALA A 73 8.69 0.62 18.17
CA ALA A 73 9.55 1.69 17.65
C ALA A 73 10.83 1.84 18.49
N ALA A 74 11.80 2.57 17.95
CA ALA A 74 13.08 2.81 18.62
C ALA A 74 12.95 3.59 19.95
N ASP A 75 11.89 4.38 20.09
CA ASP A 75 11.56 5.13 21.31
C ASP A 75 10.74 4.30 22.33
N GLY A 76 10.43 3.04 22.00
CA GLY A 76 9.62 2.14 22.82
C GLY A 76 8.11 2.23 22.56
N GLY A 77 7.65 3.10 21.65
CA GLY A 77 6.25 3.22 21.27
C GLY A 77 5.76 2.10 20.34
N PRO A 78 4.44 1.94 20.15
CA PRO A 78 3.89 1.02 19.16
C PRO A 78 4.12 1.53 17.74
N GLN A 79 4.59 0.65 16.86
CA GLN A 79 4.79 0.94 15.44
C GLN A 79 4.04 -0.07 14.58
N LEU A 80 3.24 0.42 13.64
CA LEU A 80 2.65 -0.42 12.61
C LEU A 80 3.64 -0.68 11.48
N GLN A 81 3.57 -1.88 10.93
CA GLN A 81 4.23 -2.26 9.69
C GLN A 81 3.20 -2.77 8.69
N LEU A 82 3.13 -2.11 7.53
CA LEU A 82 2.26 -2.48 6.43
C LEU A 82 3.05 -3.24 5.38
N LEU A 83 2.60 -4.45 5.07
CA LEU A 83 3.15 -5.29 4.02
C LEU A 83 2.13 -5.39 2.90
N VAL A 84 2.52 -4.98 1.70
CA VAL A 84 1.72 -5.14 0.49
C VAL A 84 2.56 -5.94 -0.51
N PRO A 85 2.03 -7.02 -1.11
CA PRO A 85 2.77 -7.83 -2.07
C PRO A 85 3.42 -6.96 -3.16
N GLY A 86 4.73 -7.15 -3.37
CA GLY A 86 5.51 -6.40 -4.36
C GLY A 86 5.88 -4.96 -3.98
N LYS A 87 5.42 -4.41 -2.84
CA LYS A 87 5.67 -3.02 -2.43
C LYS A 87 6.57 -2.84 -1.20
N GLY A 88 7.24 -3.90 -0.74
CA GLY A 88 8.12 -3.86 0.43
C GLY A 88 7.36 -3.64 1.75
N VAL A 89 8.11 -3.43 2.85
CA VAL A 89 7.54 -3.14 4.18
C VAL A 89 7.57 -1.64 4.41
N ARG A 90 6.44 -1.07 4.85
CA ARG A 90 6.33 0.34 5.27
C ARG A 90 6.10 0.40 6.76
N THR A 91 6.63 1.43 7.41
CA THR A 91 6.50 1.62 8.85
C THR A 91 5.77 2.92 9.17
N SER A 92 4.98 2.92 10.24
CA SER A 92 4.33 4.11 10.77
C SER A 92 4.16 3.99 12.26
N ASP A 93 4.40 5.07 13.00
CA ASP A 93 4.08 5.09 14.43
C ASP A 93 2.56 5.03 14.61
N LEU A 94 2.11 4.22 15.56
CA LEU A 94 0.69 4.10 15.86
C LEU A 94 0.26 5.26 16.76
N LEU A 95 -0.64 6.09 16.25
CA LEU A 95 -1.18 7.21 17.00
C LEU A 95 -2.17 6.73 18.08
N PRO A 96 -2.36 7.50 19.18
CA PRO A 96 -3.22 7.09 20.30
C PRO A 96 -4.69 6.86 19.94
N ASP A 97 -5.17 7.43 18.85
CA ASP A 97 -6.53 7.29 18.31
C ASP A 97 -6.66 6.16 17.27
N GLY A 98 -5.59 5.39 17.05
CA GLY A 98 -5.53 4.33 16.04
C GLY A 98 -5.11 4.82 14.67
N GLY A 99 -4.75 6.11 14.56
CA GLY A 99 -4.26 6.71 13.34
C GLY A 99 -2.88 6.19 12.92
N PHE A 100 -2.60 6.29 11.64
CA PHE A 100 -1.31 5.97 11.04
C PHE A 100 -1.02 6.86 9.83
N HIS A 101 0.27 6.97 9.52
CA HIS A 101 0.82 7.71 8.38
C HIS A 101 1.98 6.92 7.78
N PHE A 102 1.75 6.21 6.68
CA PHE A 102 2.80 5.51 5.94
C PHE A 102 3.25 6.36 4.76
N VAL A 103 4.55 6.58 4.64
CA VAL A 103 5.16 7.24 3.49
C VAL A 103 6.04 6.24 2.77
N SER A 104 5.91 6.14 1.46
CA SER A 104 6.87 5.39 0.65
C SER A 104 8.03 6.29 0.24
N ASP A 105 9.22 5.71 0.12
CA ASP A 105 10.26 6.34 -0.67
C ASP A 105 9.77 6.52 -2.12
N PRO A 106 10.18 7.59 -2.82
CA PRO A 106 9.87 7.75 -4.23
C PRO A 106 10.47 6.57 -5.00
N VAL A 107 9.62 5.81 -5.68
CA VAL A 107 10.06 4.74 -6.59
C VAL A 107 9.89 5.25 -8.01
N LEU A 108 10.87 4.99 -8.88
CA LEU A 108 10.71 5.16 -10.32
C LEU A 108 9.57 4.23 -10.75
N GLY A 109 8.40 4.80 -11.00
CA GLY A 109 7.24 4.03 -11.39
C GLY A 109 7.46 3.49 -12.81
N GLN A 110 7.26 2.18 -13.01
CA GLN A 110 6.99 1.66 -14.35
C GLN A 110 5.59 2.11 -14.76
N GLY A 111 5.46 3.38 -15.12
CA GLY A 111 4.21 4.01 -15.52
C GLY A 111 4.56 5.19 -16.40
N THR A 112 4.56 4.97 -17.70
CA THR A 112 4.82 6.00 -18.71
C THR A 112 3.65 6.98 -18.76
N ALA A 113 3.65 7.98 -17.87
CA ALA A 113 2.80 9.15 -18.01
C ALA A 113 3.22 9.88 -19.30
N CYS A 114 2.48 9.67 -20.39
CA CYS A 114 2.82 10.17 -21.72
C CYS A 114 4.23 9.83 -22.21
N VAL A 115 4.68 8.59 -21.96
CA VAL A 115 6.03 8.11 -22.36
C VAL A 115 7.17 8.73 -21.54
N CYS A 116 6.85 9.59 -20.55
CA CYS A 116 7.84 10.16 -19.66
C CYS A 116 8.04 9.32 -18.39
N ASP A 117 9.29 9.28 -17.95
CA ASP A 117 9.66 8.67 -16.67
C ASP A 117 9.13 9.57 -15.54
N VAL A 118 8.42 8.96 -14.59
CA VAL A 118 7.90 9.66 -13.40
C VAL A 118 8.30 8.93 -12.13
N ASN A 119 8.53 9.72 -11.08
CA ASN A 119 8.70 9.23 -9.72
C ASN A 119 7.35 9.26 -9.00
N ILE A 120 6.98 8.14 -8.37
CA ILE A 120 5.76 8.04 -7.58
C ILE A 120 6.15 8.01 -6.11
N ALA A 121 5.63 8.97 -5.35
CA ALA A 121 5.71 9.00 -3.89
C ALA A 121 4.31 8.79 -3.33
N GLU A 122 4.11 7.72 -2.57
CA GLU A 122 2.82 7.36 -2.00
C GLU A 122 2.73 7.79 -0.54
N THR A 123 1.60 8.38 -0.17
CA THR A 123 1.22 8.62 1.23
C THR A 123 -0.06 7.85 1.53
N PHE A 124 -0.03 7.02 2.57
CA PHE A 124 -1.17 6.21 3.00
C PHE A 124 -1.52 6.57 4.44
N ASP A 125 -2.57 7.37 4.59
CA ASP A 125 -3.06 7.95 5.82
C ASP A 125 -4.37 7.31 6.24
N GLY A 126 -4.55 7.03 7.52
CA GLY A 126 -5.82 6.46 7.95
C GLY A 126 -5.86 6.13 9.42
N TYR A 127 -6.83 5.31 9.77
CA TYR A 127 -7.05 4.83 11.12
C TYR A 127 -7.56 3.39 11.13
N LEU A 128 -7.22 2.68 12.20
CA LEU A 128 -7.73 1.35 12.49
C LEU A 128 -9.16 1.45 13.02
N LEU A 129 -10.06 0.67 12.43
CA LEU A 129 -11.45 0.57 12.87
C LEU A 129 -11.56 -0.45 13.99
N THR A 130 -12.36 -0.14 15.00
CA THR A 130 -12.61 -0.99 16.16
C THR A 130 -14.09 -0.93 16.54
N GLY A 131 -14.59 -1.95 17.25
CA GLY A 131 -15.99 -1.98 17.72
C GLY A 131 -16.32 -0.99 18.86
N ALA A 132 -15.33 -0.25 19.35
CA ALA A 132 -15.40 0.75 20.42
C ALA A 132 -14.38 1.87 20.13
N PRO A 133 -14.32 2.99 20.87
CA PRO A 133 -13.25 3.97 20.70
C PRO A 133 -11.87 3.32 20.79
N PHE A 134 -10.96 3.73 19.92
CA PHE A 134 -9.62 3.16 19.91
C PHE A 134 -8.89 3.51 21.20
N ALA A 135 -8.32 2.49 21.85
CA ALA A 135 -7.47 2.64 23.02
C ALA A 135 -6.49 1.47 23.07
N LEU A 136 -5.21 1.78 23.23
CA LEU A 136 -4.19 0.76 23.50
C LEU A 136 -4.52 0.04 24.81
N ARG A 137 -4.32 -1.27 24.82
CA ARG A 137 -4.50 -2.08 26.02
C ARG A 137 -3.37 -1.81 27.02
N PRO A 138 -3.58 -2.05 28.33
CA PRO A 138 -2.56 -1.80 29.35
C PRO A 138 -1.25 -2.60 29.15
N ASP A 139 -1.30 -3.71 28.43
CA ASP A 139 -0.16 -4.54 28.04
C ASP A 139 0.55 -4.03 26.77
N GLY A 140 0.13 -2.91 26.21
CA GLY A 140 0.61 -2.37 24.93
C GLY A 140 -0.03 -3.03 23.70
N GLY A 141 -0.97 -3.96 23.89
CA GLY A 141 -1.67 -4.63 22.80
C GLY A 141 -2.73 -3.74 22.13
N LEU A 142 -3.14 -4.12 20.92
CA LEU A 142 -4.21 -3.42 20.20
C LEU A 142 -5.60 -3.87 20.66
N PRO A 143 -6.61 -2.99 20.64
CA PRO A 143 -8.01 -3.42 20.68
C PRO A 143 -8.31 -4.36 19.49
N LEU A 144 -9.46 -5.04 19.51
CA LEU A 144 -9.87 -5.84 18.36
C LEU A 144 -10.09 -4.92 17.16
N VAL A 145 -9.19 -5.01 16.17
CA VAL A 145 -9.28 -4.27 14.91
C VAL A 145 -10.26 -4.98 14.00
N THR A 146 -11.27 -4.24 13.53
CA THR A 146 -12.36 -4.74 12.68
C THR A 146 -12.22 -4.29 11.23
N GLY A 147 -11.26 -3.42 10.93
CA GLY A 147 -11.01 -2.94 9.59
C GLY A 147 -10.02 -1.76 9.54
N VAL A 148 -9.90 -1.18 8.36
CA VAL A 148 -9.06 -0.01 8.08
C VAL A 148 -9.90 1.00 7.30
N SER A 149 -9.79 2.27 7.65
CA SER A 149 -10.29 3.37 6.83
C SER A 149 -9.15 4.32 6.54
N ALA A 150 -8.88 4.58 5.27
CA ALA A 150 -7.68 5.29 4.86
C ALA A 150 -7.86 6.03 3.54
N THR A 151 -6.86 6.82 3.21
CA THR A 151 -6.70 7.52 1.95
C THR A 151 -5.28 7.24 1.44
N LEU A 152 -5.17 6.76 0.21
CA LEU A 152 -3.90 6.69 -0.51
C LEU A 152 -3.80 7.92 -1.41
N LYS A 153 -2.68 8.62 -1.34
CA LYS A 153 -2.34 9.69 -2.26
C LYS A 153 -1.04 9.37 -2.97
N ASP A 154 -1.13 9.17 -4.27
CA ASP A 154 0.03 8.96 -5.13
C ASP A 154 0.42 10.29 -5.75
N ARG A 155 1.61 10.79 -5.39
CA ARG A 155 2.17 12.01 -5.98
C ARG A 155 3.12 11.64 -7.10
N LEU A 156 2.77 12.05 -8.31
CA LEU A 156 3.62 11.91 -9.49
C LEU A 156 4.51 13.14 -9.61
N ASN A 157 5.81 12.92 -9.71
CA ASN A 157 6.81 13.95 -9.95
C ASN A 157 7.62 13.60 -11.20
N ASP A 158 8.19 14.61 -11.84
CA ASP A 158 9.12 14.42 -12.94
C ASP A 158 10.36 13.62 -12.48
N ALA A 159 10.79 12.65 -13.28
CA ALA A 159 11.98 11.84 -13.01
C ALA A 159 13.27 12.41 -13.63
N GLY A 160 13.22 13.48 -14.43
CA GLY A 160 14.41 14.15 -14.96
C GLY A 160 14.17 14.87 -16.29
N PRO A 161 15.22 15.44 -16.91
CA PRO A 161 15.11 16.27 -18.12
C PRO A 161 14.86 15.47 -19.42
N GLY A 162 13.98 14.47 -19.35
CA GLY A 162 13.53 13.68 -20.49
C GLY A 162 12.67 14.50 -21.45
N THR A 163 12.94 14.34 -22.73
CA THR A 163 12.40 15.07 -23.89
C THR A 163 10.88 15.35 -23.87
N ASP A 164 10.53 16.62 -24.13
CA ASP A 164 9.31 17.14 -24.78
C ASP A 164 7.90 16.68 -24.31
N CYS A 165 7.74 15.91 -23.23
CA CYS A 165 6.39 15.69 -22.70
C CYS A 165 5.90 16.93 -21.97
N LEU A 166 4.78 17.50 -22.43
CA LEU A 166 4.02 18.51 -21.70
C LEU A 166 3.13 17.86 -20.62
N CYS A 167 3.75 17.07 -19.73
CA CYS A 167 3.07 16.53 -18.56
C CYS A 167 2.87 17.65 -17.53
N ALA A 168 1.65 17.89 -17.06
CA ALA A 168 1.39 18.84 -15.98
C ALA A 168 1.78 18.22 -14.64
N LEU A 169 3.09 18.15 -14.36
CA LEU A 169 3.67 17.65 -13.12
C LEU A 169 4.22 18.80 -12.25
N PRO A 170 4.22 18.68 -10.91
CA PRO A 170 3.73 17.54 -10.14
C PRO A 170 2.20 17.46 -10.13
N CYS A 171 1.67 16.25 -10.05
CA CYS A 171 0.24 16.00 -9.91
C CYS A 171 -0.03 14.93 -8.83
N SER A 172 -1.29 14.72 -8.46
CA SER A 172 -1.63 13.73 -7.44
C SER A 172 -2.89 12.97 -7.82
N VAL A 173 -2.94 11.71 -7.41
CA VAL A 173 -4.09 10.83 -7.57
C VAL A 173 -4.49 10.37 -6.18
N THR A 174 -5.77 10.50 -5.85
CA THR A 174 -6.28 10.16 -4.51
C THR A 174 -7.24 8.98 -4.61
N TYR A 175 -7.12 8.07 -3.64
CA TYR A 175 -8.01 6.93 -3.46
C TYR A 175 -8.53 6.88 -2.03
N SER A 176 -9.84 6.72 -1.84
CA SER A 176 -10.41 6.22 -0.60
C SER A 176 -10.15 4.73 -0.49
N VAL A 177 -9.73 4.30 0.70
CA VAL A 177 -9.38 2.92 0.98
C VAL A 177 -10.17 2.40 2.17
N ALA A 178 -10.92 1.32 1.93
CA ALA A 178 -11.61 0.57 2.97
C ALA A 178 -11.01 -0.83 3.09
N GLY A 179 -10.55 -1.20 4.27
CA GLY A 179 -9.98 -2.50 4.58
C GLY A 179 -10.93 -3.35 5.41
N ALA A 180 -11.18 -4.59 4.98
CA ALA A 180 -11.86 -5.60 5.76
C ALA A 180 -10.92 -6.77 6.06
N PRO A 181 -11.00 -7.40 7.25
CA PRO A 181 -10.23 -8.61 7.55
C PRO A 181 -10.54 -9.74 6.56
N PHE A 182 -9.54 -10.58 6.25
CA PHE A 182 -9.75 -11.84 5.52
C PHE A 182 -10.44 -12.92 6.37
#